data_AF-A0A154NXP0-F1
#
_entry.id   AF-A0A154NXP0-F1
#
_cell.length_a   1.000
_cell.length_b   1.000
_cell.length_c   1.000
_cell.angle_alpha   90.00
_cell.angle_beta   90.00
_cell.angle_gamma   90.00
#
_symmetry.space_group_name_H-M   'P 1'
#
loop_
_entity.id
_entity.type
_entity.pdbx_description
1 polymer ?
#
loop_
_entity_poly.entity_id
_entity_poly.type
_entity_poly.pdbx_seq_one_letter_code
_entity_poly.pdbx_strand_id
1 'polypeptide(L)'
;MNLLQMKFPDRIISRNFAVNWPPRSCDLMPLDYFLWGYVKDQVYADNPQSIEALKTNIRRVIGEIEPQLCKNVIENFDKRIDVCKHGRGGHFSDILFHS
;
A
#
# COMPACT_ATOMS: atom_id res chain seq x y z
N MET A 1 -2.78 0.30 24.46
CA MET A 1 -2.26 -0.96 23.87
C MET A 1 -3.30 -2.08 23.89
N ASN A 2 -3.95 -2.39 25.04
CA ASN A 2 -4.93 -3.50 25.13
C ASN A 2 -6.16 -3.40 24.20
N LEU A 3 -6.74 -2.20 24.02
CA LEU A 3 -7.96 -2.06 23.20
C LEU A 3 -7.77 -2.49 21.74
N LEU A 4 -6.62 -2.14 21.13
CA LEU A 4 -6.34 -2.49 19.75
C LEU A 4 -6.13 -4.00 19.60
N GLN A 5 -5.36 -4.62 20.50
CA GLN A 5 -5.16 -6.08 20.49
C GLN A 5 -6.47 -6.84 20.69
N MET A 6 -7.37 -6.35 21.54
CA MET A 6 -8.69 -6.96 21.73
C MET A 6 -9.57 -6.85 20.47
N LYS A 7 -9.53 -5.72 19.77
CA LYS A 7 -10.38 -5.47 18.59
C LYS A 7 -9.81 -6.06 17.30
N PHE A 8 -8.48 -6.08 17.19
CA PHE A 8 -7.71 -6.51 16.03
C PHE A 8 -6.54 -7.35 16.55
N PRO A 9 -6.74 -8.64 16.84
CA PRO A 9 -5.71 -9.48 17.46
C PRO A 9 -4.50 -9.68 16.53
N ASP A 10 -4.40 -10.80 15.81
CA ASP A 10 -3.25 -11.09 14.93
C ASP A 10 -3.22 -10.26 13.64
N ARG A 11 -3.90 -9.10 13.66
CA ARG A 11 -4.08 -8.18 12.53
C ARG A 11 -3.35 -6.85 12.71
N ILE A 12 -2.54 -6.72 13.76
CA ILE A 12 -1.74 -5.51 13.99
C ILE A 12 -0.32 -5.73 13.51
N ILE A 13 0.06 -4.91 12.53
CA ILE A 13 1.42 -4.77 12.02
C ILE A 13 1.94 -3.43 12.56
N SER A 14 2.81 -3.48 13.58
CA SER A 14 3.31 -2.27 14.24
C SER A 14 4.51 -2.59 15.14
N ARG A 15 5.24 -1.56 15.56
CA ARG A 15 6.38 -1.70 16.47
C ARG A 15 5.91 -2.31 17.81
N ASN A 16 6.60 -3.36 18.27
CA ASN A 16 6.32 -4.09 19.51
C ASN A 16 4.99 -4.88 19.52
N PHE A 17 4.49 -5.27 18.35
CA PHE A 17 3.37 -6.21 18.21
C PHE A 17 3.82 -7.54 17.62
N ALA A 18 2.88 -8.50 17.51
CA ALA A 18 3.13 -9.85 16.98
C ALA A 18 3.81 -9.82 15.61
N VAL A 19 3.35 -8.95 14.71
CA VAL A 19 4.06 -8.63 13.46
C VAL A 19 4.82 -7.32 13.67
N ASN A 20 6.10 -7.42 14.02
CA ASN A 20 6.94 -6.26 14.24
C ASN A 20 7.27 -5.55 12.92
N TRP A 21 7.02 -4.25 12.85
CA TRP A 21 7.25 -3.45 11.65
C TRP A 21 7.99 -2.14 11.95
N PRO A 22 9.02 -1.78 11.15
CA PRO A 22 9.75 -0.54 11.34
C PRO A 22 8.84 0.68 11.04
N PRO A 23 8.97 1.79 11.80
CA PRO A 23 8.22 3.00 11.50
C PRO A 23 8.72 3.66 10.22
N ARG A 24 7.86 4.47 9.60
CA ARG A 24 8.17 5.26 8.38
C ARG A 24 8.59 4.39 7.18
N SER A 25 7.99 3.21 7.08
CA SER A 25 8.28 2.23 6.03
C SER A 25 7.21 2.21 4.94
N CYS A 26 6.73 3.38 4.51
CA CYS A 26 5.73 3.49 3.45
C CYS A 26 6.23 2.85 2.14
N ASP A 27 7.54 2.88 1.89
CA ASP A 27 8.19 2.21 0.75
C ASP A 27 8.04 0.68 0.76
N LEU A 28 7.66 0.09 1.90
CA LEU A 28 7.45 -1.33 2.10
C LEU A 28 5.96 -1.71 2.21
N MET A 29 5.05 -0.75 2.21
CA MET A 29 3.61 -1.02 2.34
C MET A 29 2.93 -0.95 0.96
N PRO A 30 2.41 -2.07 0.41
CA PRO A 30 1.76 -2.11 -0.91
C PRO A 30 0.65 -1.08 -1.11
N LEU A 31 -0.09 -0.77 -0.05
CA LEU A 31 -1.14 0.23 -0.10
C LEU A 31 -0.56 1.64 -0.32
N ASP A 32 0.57 1.94 0.32
CA ASP A 32 1.21 3.25 0.28
C ASP A 32 2.01 3.49 -0.99
N TYR A 33 2.89 2.54 -1.36
CA TYR A 33 3.73 2.74 -2.55
C TYR A 33 3.01 2.49 -3.87
N PHE A 34 1.84 1.82 -3.87
CA PHE A 34 1.10 1.49 -5.09
C PHE A 34 -0.37 1.93 -5.02
N LEU A 35 -1.19 1.33 -4.14
CA LEU A 35 -2.64 1.41 -4.27
C LEU A 35 -3.17 2.84 -4.23
N TRP A 36 -2.74 3.65 -3.26
CA TRP A 36 -3.27 5.01 -3.10
C TRP A 36 -2.95 5.91 -4.29
N GLY A 37 -1.75 5.80 -4.86
CA GLY A 37 -1.37 6.54 -6.07
C GLY A 37 -2.19 6.07 -7.27
N TYR A 38 -2.20 4.76 -7.52
CA TYR A 38 -2.93 4.14 -8.63
C TYR A 38 -4.42 4.49 -8.62
N VAL A 39 -5.09 4.30 -7.48
CA VAL A 39 -6.52 4.55 -7.34
C VAL A 39 -6.81 6.04 -7.50
N LYS A 40 -5.97 6.93 -6.94
CA LYS A 40 -6.17 8.37 -7.08
C LYS A 40 -6.13 8.79 -8.55
N ASP A 41 -5.13 8.34 -9.31
CA ASP A 41 -5.00 8.72 -10.72
C ASP A 41 -6.22 8.28 -11.54
N GLN A 42 -6.74 7.08 -11.29
CA GLN A 42 -7.91 6.55 -12.01
C GLN A 42 -9.24 7.15 -11.55
N VAL A 43 -9.40 7.41 -10.25
CA VAL A 43 -10.65 7.95 -9.67
C VAL A 43 -10.91 9.39 -10.13
N TYR A 44 -9.85 10.17 -10.35
CA TYR A 44 -9.94 11.57 -10.77
C TYR A 44 -9.80 11.77 -12.29
N ALA A 45 -9.64 10.71 -13.08
CA ALA A 45 -9.40 10.80 -14.53
C ALA A 45 -10.54 11.50 -15.31
N ASP A 46 -11.78 11.38 -14.85
CA ASP A 46 -12.98 12.00 -15.43
C ASP A 46 -13.40 13.30 -14.72
N ASN A 47 -12.58 13.82 -13.80
CA ASN A 47 -12.82 15.03 -13.02
C ASN A 47 -14.21 15.06 -12.35
N PRO A 48 -14.48 14.15 -11.39
CA PRO A 48 -15.80 14.01 -10.79
C PRO A 48 -16.18 15.24 -9.94
N GLN A 49 -17.38 15.77 -10.16
CA GLN A 49 -17.85 17.01 -9.51
C GLN A 49 -18.72 16.77 -8.26
N SER A 50 -18.83 15.53 -7.80
CA SER A 50 -19.64 15.19 -6.62
C SER A 50 -19.06 14.03 -5.82
N ILE A 51 -19.44 13.97 -4.54
CA ILE A 51 -19.07 12.86 -3.65
C ILE A 51 -19.62 11.52 -4.18
N GLU A 52 -20.81 11.51 -4.79
CA GLU A 52 -21.40 10.28 -5.32
C GLU A 52 -20.67 9.77 -6.58
N ALA A 53 -20.22 10.70 -7.44
CA ALA A 53 -19.35 10.36 -8.57
C ALA A 53 -18.01 9.78 -8.07
N LEU A 54 -17.37 10.42 -7.08
CA LEU A 54 -16.15 9.93 -6.45
C LEU A 54 -16.32 8.52 -5.85
N LYS A 55 -17.39 8.29 -5.08
CA LYS A 55 -17.69 6.96 -4.50
C LYS A 55 -17.92 5.91 -5.58
N THR A 56 -18.59 6.27 -6.67
CA THR A 56 -18.82 5.37 -7.81
C THR A 56 -17.50 5.01 -8.47
N ASN A 57 -16.64 6.00 -8.73
CA ASN A 57 -15.33 5.79 -9.32
C ASN A 57 -14.43 4.93 -8.44
N ILE A 58 -14.40 5.18 -7.12
CA ILE A 58 -13.61 4.35 -6.19
C ILE A 58 -14.04 2.88 -6.27
N ARG A 59 -15.35 2.60 -6.21
CA ARG A 59 -15.84 1.21 -6.29
C ARG A 59 -15.51 0.56 -7.63
N ARG A 60 -15.69 1.31 -8.72
CA ARG A 60 -15.37 0.85 -10.07
C ARG A 60 -13.89 0.52 -10.20
N VAL A 61 -13.01 1.48 -9.90
CA VAL A 61 -11.55 1.32 -10.01
C VAL A 61 -11.04 0.17 -9.13
N ILE A 62 -11.52 0.05 -7.88
CA ILE A 62 -11.13 -1.07 -7.01
C ILE A 62 -11.61 -2.41 -7.59
N GLY A 63 -12.82 -2.47 -8.15
CA GLY A 63 -13.37 -3.68 -8.79
C GLY A 63 -12.66 -4.07 -10.09
N GLU A 64 -12.01 -3.13 -10.76
CA GLU A 64 -11.21 -3.33 -11.98
C GLU A 64 -9.75 -3.71 -11.70
N ILE A 65 -9.32 -3.76 -10.42
CA ILE A 65 -7.96 -4.20 -10.09
C ILE A 65 -7.84 -5.71 -10.37
N GLU A 66 -7.11 -6.03 -11.43
CA GLU A 66 -6.83 -7.40 -11.82
C GLU A 66 -6.02 -8.16 -10.74
N PRO A 67 -6.36 -9.43 -10.43
CA PRO A 67 -5.58 -10.24 -9.50
C PRO A 67 -4.10 -10.34 -9.86
N GLN A 68 -3.77 -10.32 -11.16
CA GLN A 68 -2.39 -10.34 -11.64
C GLN A 68 -1.63 -9.07 -11.23
N LEU A 69 -2.27 -7.91 -11.23
CA LEU A 69 -1.66 -6.66 -10.78
C LEU A 69 -1.34 -6.73 -9.28
N CYS A 70 -2.26 -7.25 -8.47
CA CYS A 70 -2.01 -7.51 -7.05
C CYS A 70 -0.80 -8.45 -6.85
N LYS A 71 -0.70 -9.51 -7.65
CA LYS A 71 0.43 -10.43 -7.59
C LYS A 71 1.75 -9.73 -7.90
N ASN A 72 1.81 -8.93 -8.97
CA ASN A 72 3.01 -8.17 -9.33
C ASN A 72 3.44 -7.19 -8.23
N VAL A 73 2.48 -6.54 -7.58
CA VAL A 73 2.74 -5.64 -6.44
C VAL A 73 3.36 -6.40 -5.27
N ILE A 74 2.81 -7.58 -4.93
CA ILE A 74 3.39 -8.42 -3.88
C ILE A 74 4.78 -8.94 -4.27
N GLU A 75 5.02 -9.33 -5.52
CA GLU A 75 6.38 -9.70 -5.97
C GLU A 75 7.36 -8.52 -5.92
N ASN A 76 6.89 -7.29 -6.13
CA ASN A 76 7.71 -6.09 -5.97
C ASN A 76 8.08 -5.82 -4.51
N PHE A 77 7.27 -6.28 -3.55
CA PHE A 77 7.60 -6.16 -2.12
C PHE A 77 8.93 -6.87 -1.80
N ASP A 78 9.16 -8.07 -2.33
CA ASP A 78 10.40 -8.81 -2.10
C ASP A 78 11.62 -8.03 -2.61
N LYS A 79 11.52 -7.45 -3.81
CA LYS A 79 12.58 -6.61 -4.39
C LYS A 79 12.86 -5.37 -3.51
N ARG A 80 11.81 -4.73 -3.01
CA ARG A 80 11.90 -3.57 -2.12
C ARG A 80 12.54 -3.93 -0.78
N ILE A 81 12.22 -5.11 -0.22
CA ILE A 81 12.88 -5.62 0.99
C ILE A 81 14.38 -5.79 0.76
N ASP A 82 14.78 -6.34 -0.38
CA ASP A 82 16.20 -6.50 -0.69
C ASP A 82 16.90 -5.15 -0.84
N VAL A 83 16.30 -4.17 -1.52
CA VAL A 83 16.84 -2.80 -1.58
C VAL A 83 16.99 -2.19 -0.18
N CYS A 84 15.98 -2.35 0.68
CA CYS A 84 16.01 -1.88 2.06
C CYS A 84 17.18 -2.50 2.85
N LYS A 85 17.42 -3.81 2.71
CA LYS A 85 18.55 -4.51 3.35
C LYS A 85 19.89 -3.98 2.86
N HIS A 86 20.08 -3.83 1.55
CA HIS A 86 21.32 -3.29 0.97
C HIS A 86 21.57 -1.84 1.42
N GLY A 87 20.51 -1.05 1.53
CA GLY A 87 20.53 0.31 2.08
C GLY A 87 20.65 0.37 3.61
N ARG A 88 20.81 -0.76 4.30
CA ARG A 88 20.89 -0.86 5.78
C ARG A 88 19.71 -0.18 6.49
N GLY A 89 18.51 -0.31 5.93
CA GLY A 89 17.28 0.31 6.46
C GLY A 89 17.12 1.79 6.14
N GLY A 90 17.96 2.35 5.26
CA GLY A 90 17.78 3.71 4.73
C GLY A 90 16.59 3.83 3.79
N HIS A 91 16.16 5.08 3.56
CA HIS A 91 15.16 5.39 2.55
C HIS A 91 15.68 5.05 1.15
N PHE A 92 14.76 4.71 0.24
CA PHE A 92 15.13 4.37 -1.12
C PHE A 92 15.53 5.64 -1.86
N SER A 93 16.66 5.62 -2.57
CA SER A 93 17.13 6.75 -3.37
C SER A 93 16.22 7.01 -4.58
N ASP A 94 15.61 5.95 -5.10
CA ASP A 94 14.82 5.96 -6.33
C ASP A 94 13.48 5.24 -6.13
N ILE A 95 12.42 5.80 -6.72
CA ILE A 95 11.09 5.21 -6.66
C ILE A 95 11.04 3.99 -7.60
N LEU A 96 11.04 2.78 -7.03
CA LEU A 96 10.97 1.53 -7.77
C LEU A 96 9.54 1.25 -8.29
N PHE A 97 9.11 1.98 -9.32
CA PHE A 97 7.98 1.57 -10.16
C PHE A 97 8.54 0.78 -11.34
N HIS A 98 8.63 -0.54 -11.20
CA HIS A 98 8.78 -1.40 -12.37
C HIS A 98 7.36 -1.84 -12.76
N SER A 99 6.89 -1.30 -13.89
CA SER A 99 5.69 -1.73 -14.61
C SER A 99 5.82 -3.16 -15.11
#